data_AF-F0GBB9-F1
#
_entry.id   AF-F0GBB9-F1
#
_cell.length_a   1.000
_cell.length_b   1.000
_cell.length_c   1.000
_cell.angle_alpha   90.00
_cell.angle_beta   90.00
_cell.angle_gamma   90.00
#
_symmetry.space_group_name_H-M   'P 1'
#
loop_
_entity.id
_entity.type
_entity.pdbx_description
1 polymer ?
#
loop_
_entity_poly.entity_id
_entity_poly.type
_entity_poly.pdbx_seq_one_letter_code
_entity_poly.pdbx_strand_id
1 'polypeptide(L)'
;MKPDSVSPRRRLGRRFLIEWIAIGCLGVAVILACALGRLSSSVDGLIYDRLLMLRSLPLSPDVVVVDIDNQSVSALGRWPWPRDVHARLLDTLARAQPAAVVYDVLFTEPSSEDRAFADAMARVPTFLPVLLSPEQPDGTRTVDPPVAALAARAMGLGHINLEVDPDGIVRSVALFESDGRTRWPQLMVPVYRSISAGKLHPAGGAPGPLAHDLSRDAAGEGRYLIPFSRNTPAYPTLSFDDVLEGRVKPDALRGKIVVVGVTASGLYDRFATPVSGDFGPLAGVYIHASVLDMLATGTAISPASRAGLFVASLLPLAVLLGGFLMLSPWRSLLLTLSLAALAVVASLALLFETRIWLSPAPAIFGLVVVYPIWNWRRLEMTMSYLRRELQRLADEPHLLPEAPRTRSVGGDVLERQMALMAQAAQRVQDMKRFVWDSLDSMPEPIFVTDLAGTVLIANHAA
;
A
#
# COMPACT_ATOMS: atom_id res chain seq x y z
N MET A 1 45.46 -8.45 43.20
CA MET A 1 44.51 -7.70 42.35
C MET A 1 43.46 -8.69 41.85
N LYS A 2 42.29 -8.75 42.49
CA LYS A 2 41.18 -9.64 42.12
C LYS A 2 40.36 -8.94 41.02
N PRO A 3 40.11 -9.56 39.85
CA PRO A 3 39.30 -8.92 38.82
C PRO A 3 37.84 -8.90 39.26
N ASP A 4 37.19 -7.75 39.05
CA ASP A 4 35.84 -7.41 39.47
C ASP A 4 34.81 -8.51 39.15
N SER A 5 34.29 -9.12 40.21
CA SER A 5 33.12 -9.99 40.17
C SER A 5 31.86 -9.17 39.92
N VAL A 6 31.65 -8.76 38.67
CA VAL A 6 30.36 -8.24 38.21
C VAL A 6 29.31 -9.32 38.45
N SER A 7 28.36 -9.04 39.35
CA SER A 7 27.33 -9.99 39.74
C SER A 7 26.58 -10.55 38.51
N PRO A 8 26.26 -11.86 38.47
CA PRO A 8 25.65 -12.52 37.31
C PRO A 8 24.31 -11.88 36.87
N ARG A 9 23.57 -11.25 37.79
CA ARG A 9 22.36 -10.46 37.50
C ARG A 9 22.63 -9.25 36.59
N ARG A 10 23.74 -8.52 36.77
CA ARG A 10 24.09 -7.37 35.91
C ARG A 10 24.48 -7.79 34.49
N ARG A 11 25.11 -8.96 34.31
CA ARG A 11 25.47 -9.50 32.99
C ARG A 11 24.25 -9.94 32.18
N LEU A 12 23.22 -10.50 32.82
CA LEU A 12 21.96 -10.87 32.15
C LEU A 12 21.22 -9.62 31.63
N GLY A 13 21.08 -8.58 32.45
CA GLY A 13 20.39 -7.35 32.05
C GLY A 13 21.05 -6.63 30.88
N ARG A 14 22.40 -6.62 30.81
CA ARG A 14 23.12 -5.98 29.70
C ARG A 14 22.96 -6.72 28.37
N ARG A 15 22.96 -8.06 28.38
CA ARG A 15 22.72 -8.87 27.17
C ARG A 15 21.29 -8.69 26.66
N PHE A 16 20.32 -8.71 27.57
CA PHE A 16 18.92 -8.45 27.26
C PHE A 16 18.73 -7.09 26.57
N LEU A 17 19.33 -6.03 27.11
CA LEU A 17 19.23 -4.69 26.52
C LEU A 17 19.86 -4.61 25.13
N ILE A 18 21.04 -5.21 24.92
CA ILE A 18 21.70 -5.22 23.61
C ILE A 18 20.83 -5.94 22.57
N GLU A 19 20.25 -7.07 22.93
CA GLU A 19 19.38 -7.85 22.05
C GLU A 19 18.07 -7.11 21.73
N TRP A 20 17.48 -6.45 22.72
CA TRP A 20 16.30 -5.61 22.53
C TRP A 20 16.59 -4.45 21.58
N ILE A 21 17.73 -3.77 21.75
CA ILE A 21 18.17 -2.70 20.83
C ILE A 21 18.41 -3.27 19.42
N ALA A 22 19.08 -4.41 19.30
CA ALA A 22 19.36 -5.03 18.00
C ALA A 22 18.08 -5.40 17.24
N ILE A 23 17.08 -5.95 17.93
CA ILE A 23 15.77 -6.29 17.34
C ILE A 23 15.01 -5.01 16.96
N GLY A 24 15.10 -3.96 17.79
CA GLY A 24 14.56 -2.65 17.44
C GLY A 24 15.20 -2.06 16.17
N CYS A 25 16.53 -2.10 16.07
CA CYS A 25 17.27 -1.67 14.87
C CYS A 25 16.88 -2.48 13.63
N LEU A 26 16.66 -3.80 13.77
CA LEU A 26 16.16 -4.64 12.68
C LEU A 26 14.77 -4.18 12.22
N GLY A 27 13.84 -3.93 13.16
CA GLY A 27 12.51 -3.41 12.83
C GLY A 27 12.57 -2.07 12.09
N VAL A 28 13.41 -1.14 12.56
CA VAL A 28 13.64 0.15 11.90
C VAL A 28 14.21 -0.05 10.48
N ALA A 29 15.18 -0.96 10.30
CA ALA A 29 15.76 -1.24 9.00
C ALA A 29 14.75 -1.84 8.01
N VAL A 30 13.87 -2.73 8.48
CA VAL A 30 12.77 -3.29 7.68
C VAL A 30 11.79 -2.18 7.27
N ILE A 31 11.36 -1.35 8.22
CA ILE A 31 10.45 -0.22 7.93
C ILE A 31 11.09 0.73 6.91
N LEU A 32 12.39 1.04 7.06
CA LEU A 32 13.12 1.89 6.12
C LEU A 32 13.17 1.26 4.72
N ALA A 33 13.48 -0.04 4.63
CA ALA A 33 13.54 -0.74 3.35
C ALA A 33 12.17 -0.83 2.65
N CYS A 34 11.09 -1.00 3.42
CA CYS A 34 9.71 -0.91 2.92
C CYS A 34 9.35 0.52 2.47
N ALA A 35 9.67 1.54 3.28
CA ALA A 35 9.39 2.95 2.96
C ALA A 35 10.17 3.46 1.73
N LEU A 36 11.31 2.84 1.40
CA LEU A 36 12.05 3.08 0.16
C LEU A 36 11.47 2.31 -1.05
N GLY A 37 10.40 1.54 -0.86
CA GLY A 37 9.67 0.84 -1.93
C GLY A 37 10.29 -0.49 -2.37
N ARG A 38 11.30 -1.02 -1.67
CA ARG A 38 12.04 -2.22 -2.11
C ARG A 38 11.36 -3.54 -1.76
N LEU A 39 10.59 -3.57 -0.67
CA LEU A 39 10.06 -4.81 -0.08
C LEU A 39 8.53 -4.89 -0.06
N SER A 40 7.82 -3.75 -0.03
CA SER A 40 6.37 -3.73 0.21
C SER A 40 5.52 -3.19 -0.94
N SER A 41 6.10 -2.69 -2.03
CA SER A 41 5.37 -1.98 -3.09
C SER A 41 4.18 -2.77 -3.66
N SER A 42 4.36 -4.07 -3.93
CA SER A 42 3.26 -4.93 -4.43
C SER A 42 2.15 -5.14 -3.39
N VAL A 43 2.51 -5.25 -2.10
CA VAL A 43 1.52 -5.40 -1.02
C VAL A 43 0.81 -4.08 -0.77
N ASP A 44 1.52 -2.95 -0.85
CA ASP A 44 0.97 -1.61 -0.74
C ASP A 44 -0.11 -1.37 -1.80
N GLY A 45 0.19 -1.71 -3.05
CA GLY A 45 -0.75 -1.62 -4.17
C GLY A 45 -1.99 -2.49 -3.94
N LEU A 46 -1.80 -3.75 -3.51
CA LEU A 46 -2.92 -4.64 -3.20
C LEU A 46 -3.81 -4.11 -2.08
N ILE A 47 -3.22 -3.58 -0.99
CA ILE A 47 -3.99 -2.99 0.11
C ILE A 47 -4.73 -1.75 -0.40
N TYR A 48 -4.05 -0.86 -1.13
CA TYR A 48 -4.64 0.35 -1.71
C TYR A 48 -5.87 0.01 -2.56
N ASP A 49 -5.72 -0.91 -3.51
CA ASP A 49 -6.79 -1.31 -4.43
C ASP A 49 -8.00 -1.84 -3.67
N ARG A 50 -7.77 -2.69 -2.64
CA ARG A 50 -8.83 -3.24 -1.80
C ARG A 50 -9.56 -2.17 -0.99
N LEU A 51 -8.83 -1.21 -0.42
CA LEU A 51 -9.42 -0.13 0.36
C LEU A 51 -10.19 0.84 -0.53
N LEU A 52 -9.70 1.12 -1.73
CA LEU A 52 -10.36 1.98 -2.71
C LEU A 52 -11.73 1.41 -3.12
N MET A 53 -11.85 0.08 -3.25
CA MET A 53 -13.11 -0.59 -3.58
C MET A 53 -14.18 -0.54 -2.47
N LEU A 54 -13.86 -0.06 -1.27
CA LEU A 54 -14.82 0.08 -0.17
C LEU A 54 -15.75 1.29 -0.34
N ARG A 55 -15.41 2.25 -1.21
CA ARG A 55 -16.21 3.45 -1.43
C ARG A 55 -16.36 3.73 -2.92
N SER A 56 -17.60 3.83 -3.38
CA SER A 56 -17.90 4.35 -4.72
C SER A 56 -17.91 5.87 -4.69
N LEU A 57 -17.27 6.49 -5.67
CA LEU A 57 -17.38 7.92 -5.92
C LEU A 57 -18.44 8.15 -7.01
N PRO A 58 -19.27 9.19 -6.88
CA PRO A 58 -20.15 9.59 -7.97
C PRO A 58 -19.31 10.10 -9.13
N LEU A 59 -19.67 9.75 -10.36
CA LEU A 59 -19.04 10.33 -11.55
C LEU A 59 -19.63 11.71 -11.81
N SER A 60 -18.82 12.64 -12.30
CA SER A 60 -19.34 13.91 -12.82
C SER A 60 -20.31 13.66 -13.99
N PRO A 61 -21.53 14.23 -13.95
CA PRO A 61 -22.49 14.11 -15.04
C PRO A 61 -22.06 14.89 -16.28
N ASP A 62 -21.00 15.71 -16.21
CA ASP A 62 -20.60 16.62 -17.28
C ASP A 62 -19.60 16.05 -18.27
N VAL A 63 -19.08 14.85 -18.00
CA VAL A 63 -18.15 14.16 -18.90
C VAL A 63 -18.92 13.15 -19.74
N VAL A 64 -18.75 13.22 -21.06
CA VAL A 64 -19.25 12.23 -22.01
C VAL A 64 -18.09 11.72 -22.85
N VAL A 65 -17.98 10.41 -22.98
CA VAL A 65 -16.95 9.77 -23.79
C VAL A 65 -17.51 9.48 -25.18
N VAL A 66 -16.77 9.88 -26.21
CA VAL A 66 -17.06 9.54 -27.60
C VAL A 66 -16.04 8.51 -28.05
N ASP A 67 -16.52 7.29 -28.20
CA ASP A 67 -15.72 6.10 -28.40
C ASP A 67 -15.43 5.88 -29.88
N ILE A 68 -14.14 5.79 -30.22
CA ILE A 68 -13.69 5.15 -31.46
C ILE A 68 -13.76 3.64 -31.21
N ASP A 69 -14.98 3.10 -31.33
CA ASP A 69 -15.35 1.72 -31.05
C ASP A 69 -15.29 0.82 -32.31
N ASN A 70 -15.55 -0.48 -32.12
CA ASN A 70 -15.57 -1.44 -33.22
C ASN A 70 -16.64 -1.11 -34.27
N GLN A 71 -17.77 -0.50 -33.87
CA GLN A 71 -18.82 -0.05 -34.79
C GLN A 71 -18.27 1.04 -35.72
N SER A 72 -17.60 2.05 -35.14
CA SER A 72 -17.05 3.16 -35.89
C SER A 72 -15.92 2.74 -36.83
N VAL A 73 -15.05 1.83 -36.39
CA VAL A 73 -14.02 1.24 -37.27
C VAL A 73 -14.65 0.41 -38.39
N SER A 74 -15.76 -0.29 -38.12
CA SER A 74 -16.47 -1.05 -39.15
C SER A 74 -17.17 -0.14 -40.18
N ALA A 75 -17.71 1.00 -39.75
CA ALA A 75 -18.42 1.95 -40.59
C ALA A 75 -17.48 2.85 -41.41
N LEU A 76 -16.44 3.39 -40.78
CA LEU A 76 -15.53 4.39 -41.37
C LEU A 76 -14.28 3.76 -42.02
N GLY A 77 -14.04 2.48 -41.76
CA GLY A 77 -12.92 1.73 -42.29
C GLY A 77 -11.67 1.79 -41.41
N ARG A 78 -10.52 1.52 -42.03
CA ARG A 78 -9.26 1.28 -41.32
C ARG A 78 -8.76 2.52 -40.57
N TRP A 79 -8.48 2.34 -39.28
CA TRP A 79 -7.79 3.30 -38.42
C TRP A 79 -6.27 3.37 -38.73
N PRO A 80 -5.60 4.53 -38.62
CA PRO A 80 -6.14 5.86 -38.28
C PRO A 80 -6.91 6.51 -39.43
N TRP A 81 -7.95 7.27 -39.10
CA TRP A 81 -8.76 7.98 -40.09
C TRP A 81 -8.13 9.31 -40.53
N PRO A 82 -8.46 9.82 -41.73
CA PRO A 82 -7.94 11.12 -42.18
C PRO A 82 -8.56 12.29 -41.39
N ARG A 83 -7.88 13.46 -41.41
CA ARG A 83 -8.28 14.62 -40.57
C ARG A 83 -9.65 15.20 -40.94
N ASP A 84 -10.12 14.97 -42.17
CA ASP A 84 -11.44 15.38 -42.62
C ASP A 84 -12.57 14.71 -41.83
N VAL A 85 -12.40 13.45 -41.41
CA VAL A 85 -13.33 12.72 -40.55
C VAL A 85 -13.42 13.41 -39.19
N HIS A 86 -12.28 13.77 -38.60
CA HIS A 86 -12.22 14.49 -37.33
C HIS A 86 -12.79 15.92 -37.45
N ALA A 87 -12.58 16.59 -38.58
CA ALA A 87 -13.16 17.91 -38.85
C ALA A 87 -14.70 17.83 -38.91
N ARG A 88 -15.26 16.83 -39.61
CA ARG A 88 -16.72 16.60 -39.68
C ARG A 88 -17.31 16.26 -38.31
N LEU A 89 -16.59 15.50 -37.48
CA LEU A 89 -17.00 15.24 -36.10
C LEU A 89 -17.11 16.56 -35.32
N LEU A 90 -16.07 17.40 -35.37
CA LEU A 90 -16.06 18.69 -34.68
C LEU A 90 -17.17 19.63 -35.19
N ASP A 91 -17.43 19.66 -36.49
CA ASP A 91 -18.54 20.43 -37.06
C ASP A 91 -19.89 19.93 -36.54
N THR A 92 -20.04 18.63 -36.31
CA THR A 92 -21.26 18.02 -35.77
C THR A 92 -21.41 18.28 -34.28
N LEU A 93 -20.34 18.12 -33.51
CA LEU A 93 -20.29 18.48 -32.10
C LEU A 93 -20.59 19.97 -31.89
N ALA A 94 -20.02 20.86 -32.70
CA ALA A 94 -20.24 22.30 -32.59
C ALA A 94 -21.73 22.69 -32.67
N ARG A 95 -22.54 21.95 -33.47
CA ARG A 95 -24.00 22.17 -33.54
C ARG A 95 -24.73 21.81 -32.24
N ALA A 96 -24.20 20.87 -31.46
CA ALA A 96 -24.75 20.49 -30.17
C ALA A 96 -24.30 21.41 -29.01
N GLN A 97 -23.30 22.27 -29.26
CA GLN A 97 -22.73 23.22 -28.28
C GLN A 97 -22.21 22.54 -27.00
N PRO A 98 -21.26 21.60 -27.08
CA PRO A 98 -20.56 21.08 -25.91
C PRO A 98 -19.74 22.20 -25.26
N ALA A 99 -19.40 22.02 -23.98
CA ALA A 99 -18.51 22.93 -23.28
C ALA A 99 -17.09 22.85 -23.87
N ALA A 100 -16.60 21.64 -24.14
CA ALA A 100 -15.31 21.41 -24.78
C ALA A 100 -15.24 20.03 -25.44
N VAL A 101 -14.28 19.86 -26.35
CA VAL A 101 -13.86 18.59 -26.93
C VAL A 101 -12.41 18.34 -26.58
N VAL A 102 -12.10 17.14 -26.10
CA VAL A 102 -10.75 16.74 -25.69
C VAL A 102 -10.39 15.47 -26.44
N TYR A 103 -9.32 15.52 -27.23
CA TYR A 103 -8.86 14.35 -27.96
C TYR A 103 -7.83 13.56 -27.15
N ASP A 104 -8.05 12.26 -27.02
CA ASP A 104 -7.08 11.25 -26.67
C ASP A 104 -6.65 10.49 -27.95
N VAL A 105 -6.20 11.27 -28.94
CA VAL A 105 -5.70 10.80 -30.24
C VAL A 105 -4.51 11.65 -30.65
N LEU A 106 -3.38 11.00 -30.94
CA LEU A 106 -2.16 11.69 -31.33
C LEU A 106 -2.22 12.17 -32.78
N PHE A 107 -1.91 13.45 -32.98
CA PHE A 107 -1.91 14.11 -34.28
C PHE A 107 -0.52 14.65 -34.64
N THR A 108 0.49 13.77 -34.53
CA THR A 108 1.92 14.11 -34.62
C THR A 108 2.44 14.17 -36.07
N GLU A 109 1.78 13.48 -37.00
CA GLU A 109 2.15 13.46 -38.42
C GLU A 109 1.35 14.49 -39.25
N PRO A 110 2.01 15.17 -40.22
CA PRO A 110 1.36 16.14 -41.09
C PRO A 110 0.44 15.49 -42.11
N SER A 111 -0.67 16.16 -42.41
CA SER A 111 -1.68 15.73 -43.39
C SER A 111 -2.15 16.92 -44.23
N SER A 112 -2.55 16.67 -45.49
CA SER A 112 -3.12 17.68 -46.38
C SER A 112 -4.39 18.32 -45.82
N GLU A 113 -5.08 17.63 -44.93
CA GLU A 113 -6.35 18.01 -44.33
C GLU A 113 -6.19 18.75 -42.98
N ASP A 114 -4.96 18.96 -42.49
CA ASP A 114 -4.70 19.61 -41.20
C ASP A 114 -5.33 21.01 -41.10
N ARG A 115 -5.36 21.75 -42.21
CA ARG A 115 -5.99 23.08 -42.25
C ARG A 115 -7.50 23.01 -42.03
N ALA A 116 -8.17 22.06 -42.68
CA ALA A 116 -9.62 21.89 -42.52
C ALA A 116 -9.97 21.48 -41.08
N PHE A 117 -9.13 20.64 -40.46
CA PHE A 117 -9.31 20.24 -39.07
C PHE A 117 -9.04 21.39 -38.09
N ALA A 118 -7.98 22.18 -38.30
CA ALA A 118 -7.73 23.39 -37.52
C ALA A 118 -8.92 24.38 -37.62
N ASP A 119 -9.47 24.58 -38.82
CA ASP A 119 -10.62 25.46 -39.01
C ASP A 119 -11.89 24.93 -38.28
N ALA A 120 -12.07 23.61 -38.18
CA ALA A 120 -13.15 23.02 -37.39
C ALA A 120 -12.93 23.20 -35.87
N MET A 121 -11.68 23.07 -35.39
CA MET A 121 -11.32 23.36 -33.98
C MET A 121 -11.59 24.81 -33.56
N ALA A 122 -11.70 25.74 -34.51
CA ALA A 122 -12.10 27.12 -34.22
C ALA A 122 -13.54 27.25 -33.71
N ARG A 123 -14.41 26.29 -34.04
CA ARG A 123 -15.86 26.36 -33.77
C ARG A 123 -16.23 25.82 -32.40
N VAL A 124 -15.36 24.99 -31.81
CA VAL A 124 -15.58 24.35 -30.51
C VAL A 124 -14.27 24.28 -29.73
N PRO A 125 -14.25 24.67 -28.44
CA PRO A 125 -13.06 24.56 -27.60
C PRO A 125 -12.43 23.17 -27.67
N THR A 126 -11.27 23.05 -28.30
CA THR A 126 -10.62 21.75 -28.54
C THR A 126 -9.27 21.66 -27.83
N PHE A 127 -9.05 20.58 -27.09
CA PHE A 127 -7.79 20.26 -26.41
C PHE A 127 -7.14 19.05 -27.07
N LEU A 128 -5.82 19.11 -27.26
CA LEU A 128 -5.07 18.07 -27.97
C LEU A 128 -3.96 17.44 -27.09
N PRO A 129 -3.67 16.15 -27.31
CA PRO A 129 -2.69 15.43 -26.54
C PRO A 129 -1.28 15.69 -27.05
N VAL A 130 -0.32 15.56 -26.13
CA VAL A 130 1.12 15.49 -26.37
C VAL A 130 1.60 14.17 -25.80
N LEU A 131 2.51 13.49 -26.48
CA LEU A 131 3.15 12.30 -25.91
C LEU A 131 4.59 12.64 -25.52
N LEU A 132 4.99 12.27 -24.31
CA LEU A 132 6.40 12.27 -23.92
C LEU A 132 6.91 10.84 -23.99
N SER A 133 8.12 10.67 -24.53
CA SER A 133 8.81 9.39 -24.45
C SER A 133 9.24 9.08 -23.01
N PRO A 134 9.49 7.80 -22.68
CA PRO A 134 10.14 7.45 -21.43
C PRO A 134 11.45 8.21 -21.23
N GLU A 135 11.78 8.50 -19.97
CA GLU A 135 13.04 9.16 -19.63
C GLU A 135 14.23 8.36 -20.15
N GLN A 136 15.05 9.03 -20.97
CA GLN A 136 16.27 8.46 -21.52
C GLN A 136 17.37 8.44 -20.43
N PRO A 137 18.44 7.65 -20.58
CA PRO A 137 19.52 7.59 -19.59
C PRO A 137 20.22 8.92 -19.29
N ASP A 138 20.08 9.91 -20.17
CA ASP A 138 20.58 11.27 -20.00
C ASP A 138 19.62 12.19 -19.21
N GLY A 139 18.48 11.65 -18.76
CA GLY A 139 17.46 12.37 -18.00
C GLY A 139 16.51 13.20 -18.87
N THR A 140 16.61 13.11 -20.19
CA THR A 140 15.75 13.87 -21.12
C THR A 140 14.57 13.04 -21.61
N ARG A 141 13.51 13.73 -22.01
CA ARG A 141 12.35 13.12 -22.67
C ARG A 141 12.15 13.78 -24.03
N THR A 142 11.93 12.96 -25.05
CA THR A 142 11.47 13.45 -26.35
C THR A 142 9.98 13.73 -26.29
N VAL A 143 9.55 14.83 -26.91
CA VAL A 143 8.16 15.27 -26.93
C VAL A 143 7.65 15.18 -28.35
N ASP A 144 6.51 14.52 -28.50
CA ASP A 144 5.79 14.40 -29.76
C ASP A 144 4.50 15.24 -29.67
N PRO A 145 4.59 16.56 -29.95
CA PRO A 145 3.42 17.43 -29.96
C PRO A 145 2.57 17.19 -31.22
N PRO A 146 1.30 17.65 -31.23
CA PRO A 146 0.55 17.68 -32.47
C PRO A 146 1.22 18.63 -33.46
N VAL A 147 0.98 18.40 -34.76
CA VAL A 147 1.52 19.24 -35.82
C VAL A 147 1.21 20.71 -35.58
N ALA A 148 2.16 21.58 -35.97
CA ALA A 148 2.12 23.01 -35.60
C ALA A 148 0.81 23.73 -35.97
N ALA A 149 0.20 23.35 -37.11
CA ALA A 149 -1.08 23.90 -37.55
C ALA A 149 -2.23 23.62 -36.56
N LEU A 150 -2.26 22.44 -35.96
CA LEU A 150 -3.26 22.04 -34.97
C LEU A 150 -2.90 22.58 -33.58
N ALA A 151 -1.62 22.49 -33.20
CA ALA A 151 -1.11 23.00 -31.92
C ALA A 151 -1.43 24.49 -31.72
N ALA A 152 -1.27 25.30 -32.78
CA ALA A 152 -1.55 26.74 -32.74
C ALA A 152 -3.04 27.08 -32.59
N ARG A 153 -3.94 26.14 -32.91
CA ARG A 153 -5.39 26.34 -32.87
C ARG A 153 -6.07 25.70 -31.66
N ALA A 154 -5.41 24.75 -31.01
CA ALA A 154 -5.89 24.13 -29.79
C ALA A 154 -6.04 25.17 -28.66
N MET A 155 -7.10 25.02 -27.85
CA MET A 155 -7.29 25.84 -26.66
C MET A 155 -6.27 25.51 -25.55
N GLY A 156 -5.79 24.27 -25.54
CA GLY A 156 -4.73 23.81 -24.66
C GLY A 156 -4.13 22.50 -25.13
N LEU A 157 -2.88 22.28 -24.73
CA LEU A 157 -2.14 21.05 -24.95
C LEU A 157 -1.82 20.42 -23.60
N GLY A 158 -1.78 19.09 -23.54
CA GLY A 158 -1.29 18.40 -22.36
C GLY A 158 -0.93 16.94 -22.62
N HIS A 159 -0.13 16.37 -21.73
CA HIS A 159 0.38 15.01 -21.92
C HIS A 159 -0.66 13.94 -21.59
N ILE A 160 -0.58 12.82 -22.31
CA ILE A 160 -1.40 11.62 -22.07
C ILE A 160 -0.61 10.47 -21.43
N ASN A 161 0.65 10.72 -21.02
CA ASN A 161 1.47 9.73 -20.35
C ASN A 161 0.74 9.12 -19.13
N LEU A 162 0.62 7.80 -19.14
CA LEU A 162 0.14 7.00 -18.03
C LEU A 162 1.31 6.25 -17.41
N GLU A 163 1.36 6.25 -16.09
CA GLU A 163 2.39 5.53 -15.34
C GLU A 163 1.89 4.14 -15.00
N VAL A 164 2.66 3.15 -15.42
CA VAL A 164 2.42 1.75 -15.09
C VAL A 164 3.29 1.39 -13.90
N ASP A 165 2.66 0.98 -12.79
CA ASP A 165 3.37 0.49 -11.62
C ASP A 165 4.15 -0.81 -11.95
N PRO A 166 5.13 -1.22 -11.12
CA PRO A 166 5.92 -2.44 -11.36
C PRO A 166 5.09 -3.73 -11.52
N ASP A 167 3.84 -3.75 -11.06
CA ASP A 167 2.90 -4.85 -11.19
C ASP A 167 2.00 -4.76 -12.45
N GLY A 168 2.22 -3.75 -13.31
CA GLY A 168 1.47 -3.57 -14.55
C GLY A 168 0.18 -2.79 -14.41
N ILE A 169 -0.14 -2.27 -13.22
CA ILE A 169 -1.40 -1.56 -12.95
C ILE A 169 -1.19 -0.04 -12.96
N VAL A 170 -2.08 0.68 -13.63
CA VAL A 170 -2.10 2.15 -13.62
C VAL A 170 -2.89 2.61 -12.40
N ARG A 171 -2.19 3.20 -11.42
CA ARG A 171 -2.79 3.77 -10.20
C ARG A 171 -2.61 5.27 -10.08
N SER A 172 -1.53 5.80 -10.64
CA SER A 172 -1.16 7.21 -10.52
C SER A 172 -1.05 7.91 -11.85
N VAL A 173 -1.13 9.24 -11.76
CA VAL A 173 -0.87 10.16 -12.85
C VAL A 173 0.05 11.27 -12.35
N ALA A 174 1.03 11.64 -13.16
CA ALA A 174 1.75 12.90 -12.99
C ALA A 174 0.88 14.04 -13.53
N LEU A 175 0.62 15.07 -12.73
CA LEU A 175 -0.15 16.23 -13.21
C LEU A 175 0.69 17.14 -14.13
N PHE A 176 2.01 17.03 -14.02
CA PHE A 176 2.98 17.72 -14.87
C PHE A 176 4.16 16.78 -15.13
N GLU A 177 4.64 16.80 -16.37
CA GLU A 177 5.83 16.09 -16.81
C GLU A 177 6.78 17.08 -17.49
N SER A 178 8.08 16.99 -17.23
CA SER A 178 9.09 17.86 -17.84
C SER A 178 9.83 17.14 -18.96
N ASP A 179 10.11 17.86 -20.05
CA ASP A 179 11.09 17.45 -21.07
C ASP A 179 12.49 18.04 -20.81
N GLY A 180 12.68 18.68 -19.65
CA GLY A 180 13.89 19.42 -19.27
C GLY A 180 13.86 20.90 -19.67
N ARG A 181 12.96 21.32 -20.56
CA ARG A 181 12.81 22.71 -21.05
C ARG A 181 11.43 23.26 -20.71
N THR A 182 10.39 22.49 -20.99
CA THR A 182 8.98 22.81 -20.84
C THR A 182 8.33 21.79 -19.92
N ARG A 183 7.48 22.27 -19.02
CA ARG A 183 6.58 21.42 -18.26
C ARG A 183 5.26 21.31 -18.99
N TRP A 184 4.92 20.09 -19.36
CA TRP A 184 3.67 19.73 -19.98
C TRP A 184 2.67 19.40 -18.88
N PRO A 185 1.51 20.06 -18.82
CA PRO A 185 0.43 19.65 -17.92
C PRO A 185 -0.20 18.36 -18.44
N GLN A 186 -0.77 17.54 -17.57
CA GLN A 186 -1.60 16.41 -18.00
C GLN A 186 -2.80 16.93 -18.80
N LEU A 187 -3.26 16.21 -19.83
CA LEU A 187 -4.27 16.66 -20.80
C LEU A 187 -5.56 17.26 -20.20
N MET A 188 -6.01 16.78 -19.04
CA MET A 188 -7.21 17.27 -18.35
C MET A 188 -6.94 18.52 -17.49
N VAL A 189 -5.70 18.80 -17.11
CA VAL A 189 -5.34 20.00 -16.34
C VAL A 189 -5.67 21.32 -17.07
N PRO A 190 -5.33 21.54 -18.37
CA PRO A 190 -5.73 22.75 -19.08
C PRO A 190 -7.25 22.85 -19.29
N VAL A 191 -7.95 21.71 -19.41
CA VAL A 191 -9.42 21.65 -19.45
C VAL A 191 -9.96 22.19 -18.12
N TYR A 192 -9.55 21.59 -17.00
CA TYR A 192 -9.93 22.00 -15.66
C TYR A 192 -9.63 23.48 -15.41
N ARG A 193 -8.41 23.96 -15.72
CA ARG A 193 -8.02 25.37 -15.56
C ARG A 193 -8.92 26.32 -16.35
N SER A 194 -9.37 25.91 -17.54
CA SER A 194 -10.26 26.71 -18.37
C SER A 194 -11.67 26.78 -17.78
N ILE A 195 -12.13 25.71 -17.12
CA ILE A 195 -13.39 25.73 -16.38
C ILE A 195 -13.27 26.62 -15.13
N SER A 196 -12.22 26.44 -14.31
CA SER A 196 -12.02 27.24 -13.09
C SER A 196 -11.84 28.73 -13.37
N ALA A 197 -11.25 29.08 -14.52
CA ALA A 197 -11.09 30.47 -14.95
C ALA A 197 -12.37 31.07 -15.56
N GLY A 198 -13.48 30.33 -15.61
CA GLY A 198 -14.73 30.77 -16.23
C GLY A 198 -14.65 30.93 -17.75
N LYS A 199 -13.69 30.27 -18.41
CA LYS A 199 -13.61 30.24 -19.89
C LYS A 199 -14.50 29.15 -20.47
N LEU A 200 -14.66 28.04 -19.74
CA LEU A 200 -15.57 26.94 -20.06
C LEU A 200 -16.70 26.87 -19.04
N HIS A 201 -17.92 26.61 -19.52
CA HIS A 201 -19.13 26.57 -18.70
C HIS A 201 -19.85 25.23 -18.91
N PRO A 202 -19.43 24.16 -18.21
CA PRO A 202 -20.13 22.88 -18.28
C PRO A 202 -21.53 22.97 -17.66
N ALA A 203 -22.45 22.14 -18.16
CA ALA A 203 -23.87 22.20 -17.82
C ALA A 203 -24.18 21.94 -16.34
N GLY A 204 -23.42 21.08 -15.68
CA GLY A 204 -23.55 20.76 -14.25
C GLY A 204 -22.96 21.82 -13.30
N GLY A 205 -22.39 22.91 -13.84
CA GLY A 205 -21.93 24.06 -13.08
C GLY A 205 -20.42 24.15 -12.89
N ALA A 206 -19.98 25.18 -12.16
CA ALA A 206 -18.56 25.38 -11.87
C ALA A 206 -18.02 24.23 -10.99
N PRO A 207 -16.76 23.81 -11.21
CA PRO A 207 -16.13 22.77 -10.40
C PRO A 207 -16.09 23.22 -8.95
N GLY A 208 -16.13 22.24 -8.05
CA GLY A 208 -15.92 22.52 -6.63
C GLY A 208 -14.56 23.20 -6.40
N PRO A 209 -14.38 23.89 -5.27
CA PRO A 209 -13.05 24.37 -4.89
C PRO A 209 -12.08 23.19 -4.88
N LEU A 210 -10.96 23.31 -5.58
CA LEU A 210 -9.89 22.33 -5.54
C LEU A 210 -9.47 22.14 -4.08
N ALA A 211 -9.55 20.91 -3.58
CA ALA A 211 -8.92 20.57 -2.30
C ALA A 211 -7.39 20.71 -2.39
N HIS A 212 -6.84 20.71 -3.60
CA HIS A 212 -5.42 20.65 -3.88
C HIS A 212 -4.96 21.80 -4.80
N ASP A 213 -3.88 22.48 -4.41
CA ASP A 213 -3.39 23.63 -5.16
C ASP A 213 -2.47 23.20 -6.32
N LEU A 214 -3.03 23.19 -7.54
CA LEU A 214 -2.28 22.90 -8.78
C LEU A 214 -1.08 23.83 -9.01
N SER A 215 -1.01 24.99 -8.35
CA SER A 215 0.14 25.89 -8.46
C SER A 215 1.35 25.41 -7.65
N ARG A 216 1.13 24.64 -6.57
CA ARG A 216 2.22 24.01 -5.80
C ARG A 216 2.89 22.90 -6.58
N ASP A 217 2.13 22.18 -7.40
CA ASP A 217 2.67 21.11 -8.26
C ASP A 217 3.35 21.64 -9.52
N ALA A 218 3.08 22.89 -9.92
CA ALA A 218 3.81 23.49 -11.02
C ALA A 218 5.33 23.51 -10.78
N ALA A 219 5.78 23.40 -9.52
CA ALA A 219 7.18 23.29 -9.13
C ALA A 219 7.73 21.85 -9.06
N GLY A 220 6.89 20.80 -9.05
CA GLY A 220 7.29 19.38 -8.91
C GLY A 220 6.73 18.46 -10.00
N GLU A 221 7.13 17.20 -10.00
CA GLU A 221 6.54 16.11 -10.81
C GLU A 221 5.81 15.15 -9.87
N GLY A 222 4.99 15.72 -8.98
CA GLY A 222 4.25 14.97 -7.98
C GLY A 222 3.27 14.01 -8.64
N ARG A 223 3.29 12.75 -8.19
CA ARG A 223 2.36 11.71 -8.63
C ARG A 223 1.15 11.68 -7.72
N TYR A 224 -0.03 11.65 -8.33
CA TYR A 224 -1.31 11.59 -7.63
C TYR A 224 -1.98 10.27 -7.95
N LEU A 225 -2.55 9.63 -6.93
CA LEU A 225 -3.31 8.41 -7.10
C LEU A 225 -4.71 8.76 -7.62
N ILE A 226 -5.10 8.10 -8.70
CA ILE A 226 -6.40 8.29 -9.35
C ILE A 226 -7.44 7.54 -8.49
N PRO A 227 -8.52 8.20 -8.05
CA PRO A 227 -9.53 7.59 -7.20
C PRO A 227 -10.51 6.72 -8.01
N PHE A 228 -9.99 5.65 -8.61
CA PHE A 228 -10.78 4.66 -9.33
C PHE A 228 -11.92 4.12 -8.46
N SER A 229 -13.08 3.86 -9.05
CA SER A 229 -14.21 3.29 -8.34
C SER A 229 -14.97 2.31 -9.21
N ARG A 230 -15.86 1.52 -8.61
CA ARG A 230 -16.73 0.59 -9.36
C ARG A 230 -17.59 1.29 -10.42
N ASN A 231 -17.78 2.60 -10.30
CA ASN A 231 -18.53 3.40 -11.27
C ASN A 231 -17.65 3.89 -12.44
N THR A 232 -16.33 3.79 -12.37
CA THR A 232 -15.43 4.33 -13.42
C THR A 232 -15.77 3.85 -14.83
N PRO A 233 -16.13 2.58 -15.10
CA PRO A 233 -16.54 2.16 -16.44
C PRO A 233 -17.90 2.70 -16.91
N ALA A 234 -18.66 3.39 -16.06
CA ALA A 234 -20.05 3.79 -16.31
C ALA A 234 -20.20 5.24 -16.82
N TYR A 235 -19.14 5.86 -17.34
CA TYR A 235 -19.28 7.16 -18.01
C TYR A 235 -20.27 7.07 -19.18
N PRO A 236 -21.13 8.09 -19.39
CA PRO A 236 -21.96 8.16 -20.58
C PRO A 236 -21.09 8.05 -21.84
N THR A 237 -21.35 7.03 -22.65
CA THR A 237 -20.53 6.69 -23.81
C THR A 237 -21.38 6.75 -25.08
N LEU A 238 -20.84 7.35 -26.13
CA LEU A 238 -21.46 7.49 -27.44
C LEU A 238 -20.50 6.98 -28.52
N SER A 239 -20.99 6.25 -29.50
CA SER A 239 -20.15 5.81 -30.64
C SER A 239 -19.73 7.02 -31.48
N PHE A 240 -18.46 7.07 -31.90
CA PHE A 240 -17.95 8.13 -32.80
C PHE A 240 -18.78 8.23 -34.07
N ASP A 241 -19.14 7.09 -34.67
CA ASP A 241 -19.98 7.01 -35.87
C ASP A 241 -21.39 7.58 -35.64
N ASP A 242 -22.02 7.26 -34.51
CA ASP A 242 -23.34 7.82 -34.17
C ASP A 242 -23.32 9.33 -33.99
N VAL A 243 -22.24 9.87 -33.39
CA VAL A 243 -22.06 11.31 -33.24
C VAL A 243 -21.80 11.94 -34.61
N LEU A 244 -20.93 11.36 -35.43
CA LEU A 244 -20.57 11.87 -36.75
C LEU A 244 -21.79 11.96 -37.67
N GLU A 245 -22.64 10.93 -37.67
CA GLU A 245 -23.86 10.83 -38.47
C GLU A 245 -25.04 11.62 -37.87
N GLY A 246 -24.86 12.25 -36.70
CA GLY A 246 -25.89 13.06 -36.05
C GLY A 246 -27.06 12.24 -35.51
N ARG A 247 -26.87 10.95 -35.20
CA ARG A 247 -27.89 10.06 -34.62
C ARG A 247 -28.09 10.29 -33.12
N VAL A 248 -27.17 11.00 -32.47
CA VAL A 248 -27.22 11.32 -31.05
C VAL A 248 -28.10 12.57 -30.79
N LYS A 249 -28.92 12.50 -29.73
CA LYS A 249 -29.73 13.64 -29.28
C LYS A 249 -28.82 14.81 -28.84
N PRO A 250 -29.06 16.06 -29.27
CA PRO A 250 -28.22 17.20 -28.89
C PRO A 250 -28.07 17.41 -27.38
N ASP A 251 -29.10 17.08 -26.59
CA ASP A 251 -29.10 17.22 -25.13
C ASP A 251 -28.07 16.30 -24.44
N ALA A 252 -27.65 15.21 -25.08
CA ALA A 252 -26.59 14.33 -24.56
C ALA A 252 -25.19 14.96 -24.64
N LEU A 253 -25.02 15.99 -25.46
CA LEU A 253 -23.73 16.64 -25.75
C LEU A 253 -23.69 18.11 -25.29
N ARG A 254 -24.85 18.78 -25.19
CA ARG A 254 -24.95 20.19 -24.86
C ARG A 254 -24.34 20.51 -23.50
N GLY A 255 -23.38 21.43 -23.49
CA GLY A 255 -22.64 21.84 -22.29
C GLY A 255 -21.82 20.72 -21.63
N LYS A 256 -21.60 19.59 -22.32
CA LYS A 256 -20.75 18.49 -21.82
C LYS A 256 -19.31 18.67 -22.25
N ILE A 257 -18.40 18.07 -21.49
CA ILE A 257 -16.99 17.90 -21.86
C ILE A 257 -16.90 16.57 -22.59
N VAL A 258 -16.69 16.63 -23.89
CA VAL A 258 -16.63 15.48 -24.79
C VAL A 258 -15.20 14.99 -24.85
N VAL A 259 -14.93 13.77 -24.37
CA VAL A 259 -13.60 13.15 -24.46
C VAL A 259 -13.63 12.11 -25.56
N VAL A 260 -12.86 12.32 -26.63
CA VAL A 260 -12.80 11.44 -27.80
C VAL A 260 -11.59 10.54 -27.70
N GLY A 261 -11.76 9.23 -27.71
CA GLY A 261 -10.63 8.30 -27.58
C GLY A 261 -10.93 6.90 -28.08
N VAL A 262 -9.89 6.05 -28.09
CA VAL A 262 -9.94 4.74 -28.72
C VAL A 262 -10.40 3.66 -27.74
N THR A 263 -11.46 2.92 -28.11
CA THR A 263 -11.96 1.79 -27.29
C THR A 263 -12.14 0.49 -28.09
N ALA A 264 -12.06 0.58 -29.42
CA ALA A 264 -12.09 -0.55 -30.33
C ALA A 264 -11.06 -1.63 -29.97
N SER A 265 -11.48 -2.88 -30.14
CA SER A 265 -10.63 -4.04 -29.86
C SER A 265 -9.52 -4.13 -30.91
N GLY A 266 -8.27 -4.29 -30.45
CA GLY A 266 -7.10 -4.43 -31.34
C GLY A 266 -6.38 -3.13 -31.69
N LEU A 267 -6.85 -1.96 -31.23
CA LEU A 267 -6.12 -0.69 -31.36
C LEU A 267 -5.21 -0.36 -30.16
N TYR A 268 -5.01 -1.33 -29.25
CA TYR A 268 -3.99 -1.35 -28.18
C TYR A 268 -3.88 -0.13 -27.26
N ASP A 269 -5.01 0.45 -26.84
CA ASP A 269 -5.07 1.48 -25.79
C ASP A 269 -5.84 0.97 -24.56
N ARG A 270 -5.32 -0.07 -23.89
CA ARG A 270 -5.98 -0.66 -22.71
C ARG A 270 -4.98 -0.95 -21.60
N PHE A 271 -5.35 -0.56 -20.38
CA PHE A 271 -4.49 -0.65 -19.21
C PHE A 271 -5.19 -1.42 -18.09
N ALA A 272 -4.40 -2.19 -17.33
CA ALA A 272 -4.87 -2.74 -16.07
C ALA A 272 -5.00 -1.61 -15.05
N THR A 273 -6.12 -1.57 -14.35
CA THR A 273 -6.43 -0.58 -13.30
C THR A 273 -6.91 -1.32 -12.05
N PRO A 274 -6.98 -0.67 -10.87
CA PRO A 274 -7.50 -1.28 -9.65
C PRO A 274 -8.90 -1.92 -9.78
N VAL A 275 -9.70 -1.48 -10.75
CA VAL A 275 -11.06 -1.98 -11.01
C VAL A 275 -11.09 -3.08 -12.09
N SER A 276 -9.96 -3.38 -12.72
CA SER A 276 -9.92 -4.34 -13.83
C SER A 276 -10.21 -5.78 -13.44
N GLY A 277 -10.14 -6.13 -12.16
CA GLY A 277 -10.58 -7.43 -11.67
C GLY A 277 -12.07 -7.70 -11.88
N ASP A 278 -12.90 -6.64 -11.90
CA ASP A 278 -14.36 -6.75 -12.06
C ASP A 278 -14.82 -6.46 -13.51
N PHE A 279 -14.10 -5.59 -14.23
CA PHE A 279 -14.54 -5.07 -15.55
C PHE A 279 -13.56 -5.32 -16.70
N GLY A 280 -12.39 -5.91 -16.43
CA GLY A 280 -11.31 -6.04 -17.39
C GLY A 280 -10.50 -4.75 -17.58
N PRO A 281 -9.50 -4.75 -18.49
CA PRO A 281 -8.66 -3.58 -18.77
C PRO A 281 -9.49 -2.39 -19.26
N LEU A 282 -9.20 -1.20 -18.72
CA LEU A 282 -9.85 0.05 -19.11
C LEU A 282 -9.11 0.73 -20.26
N ALA A 283 -9.84 1.38 -21.16
CA ALA A 283 -9.23 2.20 -22.20
C ALA A 283 -8.64 3.51 -21.63
N GLY A 284 -7.60 4.05 -22.27
CA GLY A 284 -6.90 5.26 -21.82
C GLY A 284 -7.85 6.45 -21.64
N VAL A 285 -8.80 6.58 -22.56
CA VAL A 285 -9.85 7.62 -22.53
C VAL A 285 -10.65 7.66 -21.22
N TYR A 286 -10.96 6.50 -20.62
CA TYR A 286 -11.68 6.43 -19.35
C TYR A 286 -10.80 6.78 -18.15
N ILE A 287 -9.50 6.51 -18.25
CA ILE A 287 -8.51 6.93 -17.24
C ILE A 287 -8.40 8.46 -17.28
N HIS A 288 -8.33 9.06 -18.46
CA HIS A 288 -8.35 10.52 -18.60
C HIS A 288 -9.66 11.15 -18.11
N ALA A 289 -10.82 10.56 -18.42
CA ALA A 289 -12.09 10.98 -17.84
C ALA A 289 -12.07 10.94 -16.29
N SER A 290 -11.47 9.89 -15.71
CA SER A 290 -11.29 9.77 -14.25
C SER A 290 -10.37 10.84 -13.68
N VAL A 291 -9.31 11.22 -14.41
CA VAL A 291 -8.41 12.32 -14.01
C VAL A 291 -9.14 13.67 -14.03
N LEU A 292 -9.97 13.93 -15.03
CA LEU A 292 -10.78 15.16 -15.07
C LEU A 292 -11.76 15.22 -13.90
N ASP A 293 -12.44 14.11 -13.61
CA ASP A 293 -13.37 14.00 -12.49
C ASP A 293 -12.65 14.20 -11.15
N MET A 294 -11.47 13.59 -10.99
CA MET A 294 -10.58 13.79 -9.84
C MET A 294 -10.23 15.26 -9.62
N LEU A 295 -9.89 15.99 -10.70
CA LEU A 295 -9.56 17.41 -10.65
C LEU A 295 -10.80 18.26 -10.34
N ALA A 296 -11.93 18.00 -11.00
CA ALA A 296 -13.17 18.77 -10.88
C ALA A 296 -13.84 18.61 -9.50
N THR A 297 -13.71 17.44 -8.88
CA THR A 297 -14.27 17.13 -7.56
C THR A 297 -13.30 17.37 -6.41
N GLY A 298 -12.03 17.70 -6.71
CA GLY A 298 -10.98 17.85 -5.70
C GLY A 298 -10.69 16.56 -4.93
N THR A 299 -10.85 15.40 -5.56
CA THR A 299 -10.67 14.08 -4.92
C THR A 299 -9.30 13.45 -5.18
N ALA A 300 -8.34 14.23 -5.69
CA ALA A 300 -6.95 13.80 -5.89
C ALA A 300 -6.36 13.23 -4.60
N ILE A 301 -5.80 12.02 -4.69
CA ILE A 301 -5.20 11.34 -3.54
C ILE A 301 -3.68 11.54 -3.59
N SER A 302 -3.15 12.18 -2.56
CA SER A 302 -1.72 12.46 -2.44
C SER A 302 -1.01 11.34 -1.69
N PRO A 303 0.04 10.70 -2.24
CA PRO A 303 0.85 9.78 -1.46
C PRO A 303 1.58 10.53 -0.35
N ALA A 304 1.62 9.95 0.85
CA ALA A 304 2.37 10.50 1.97
C ALA A 304 3.87 10.56 1.62
N SER A 305 4.57 11.58 2.11
CA SER A 305 6.01 11.69 1.90
C SER A 305 6.73 10.47 2.49
N ARG A 306 7.81 10.01 1.85
CA ARG A 306 8.59 8.84 2.33
C ARG A 306 9.07 9.01 3.77
N ALA A 307 9.45 10.24 4.14
CA ALA A 307 9.84 10.57 5.51
C ALA A 307 8.64 10.49 6.48
N GLY A 308 7.48 11.02 6.09
CA GLY A 308 6.25 10.93 6.89
C GLY A 308 5.81 9.48 7.08
N LEU A 309 5.86 8.67 6.03
CA LEU A 309 5.58 7.23 6.07
C LEU A 309 6.51 6.48 7.03
N PHE A 310 7.81 6.76 6.94
CA PHE A 310 8.81 6.17 7.82
C PHE A 310 8.53 6.53 9.28
N VAL A 311 8.41 7.83 9.60
CA VAL A 311 8.18 8.31 10.97
C VAL A 311 6.86 7.78 11.54
N ALA A 312 5.77 7.81 10.76
CA ALA A 312 4.48 7.28 11.20
C ALA A 312 4.55 5.77 11.51
N SER A 313 5.31 5.01 10.72
CA SER A 313 5.49 3.56 10.89
C SER A 313 6.35 3.19 12.11
N LEU A 314 7.19 4.11 12.61
CA LEU A 314 7.99 3.87 13.81
C LEU A 314 7.16 3.86 15.10
N LEU A 315 6.03 4.56 15.13
CA LEU A 315 5.20 4.68 16.34
C LEU A 315 4.62 3.32 16.78
N PRO A 316 3.96 2.53 15.92
CA PRO A 316 3.53 1.18 16.26
C PRO A 316 4.69 0.28 16.72
N LEU A 317 5.86 0.38 16.06
CA LEU A 317 7.05 -0.39 16.44
C LEU A 317 7.53 0.00 17.85
N ALA A 318 7.62 1.29 18.17
CA ALA A 318 8.02 1.77 19.49
C ALA A 318 7.06 1.29 20.58
N VAL A 319 5.75 1.34 20.33
CA VAL A 319 4.72 0.82 21.25
C VAL A 319 4.89 -0.68 21.46
N LEU A 320 5.16 -1.46 20.40
CA LEU A 320 5.41 -2.90 20.51
C LEU A 320 6.67 -3.21 21.34
N LEU A 321 7.78 -2.52 21.06
CA LEU A 321 9.05 -2.70 21.77
C LEU A 321 8.94 -2.33 23.26
N GLY A 322 8.19 -1.28 23.59
CA GLY A 322 7.86 -0.94 24.98
C GLY A 322 6.96 -2.00 25.62
N GLY A 323 5.97 -2.50 24.89
CA GLY A 323 5.08 -3.59 25.32
C GLY A 323 5.84 -4.86 25.68
N PHE A 324 6.92 -5.20 24.96
CA PHE A 324 7.75 -6.36 25.27
C PHE A 324 8.41 -6.34 26.66
N LEU A 325 8.63 -5.16 27.22
CA LEU A 325 9.23 -5.01 28.55
C LEU A 325 8.24 -5.33 29.67
N MET A 326 6.93 -5.24 29.42
CA MET A 326 5.89 -5.34 30.47
C MET A 326 4.87 -6.45 30.23
N LEU A 327 4.72 -6.92 28.99
CA LEU A 327 3.62 -7.82 28.60
C LEU A 327 4.06 -9.30 28.56
N SER A 328 3.09 -10.19 28.81
CA SER A 328 3.23 -11.62 28.54
C SER A 328 3.19 -11.89 27.03
N PRO A 329 3.72 -13.03 26.54
CA PRO A 329 3.77 -13.32 25.10
C PRO A 329 2.41 -13.24 24.40
N TRP A 330 1.35 -13.69 25.08
CA TRP A 330 -0.03 -13.62 24.56
C TRP A 330 -0.53 -12.18 24.45
N ARG A 331 -0.28 -11.35 25.48
CA ARG A 331 -0.64 -9.93 25.44
C ARG A 331 0.15 -9.17 24.38
N SER A 332 1.42 -9.54 24.15
CA SER A 332 2.22 -8.99 23.04
C SER A 332 1.67 -9.38 21.68
N LEU A 333 1.16 -10.61 21.50
CA LEU A 333 0.50 -11.02 20.25
C LEU A 333 -0.75 -10.18 19.98
N LEU A 334 -1.62 -10.05 20.99
CA LEU A 334 -2.82 -9.22 20.88
C LEU A 334 -2.46 -7.77 20.56
N LEU A 335 -1.44 -7.21 21.22
CA LEU A 335 -0.94 -5.88 20.91
C LEU A 335 -0.45 -5.77 19.46
N THR A 336 0.32 -6.74 18.97
CA THR A 336 0.77 -6.77 17.57
C THR A 336 -0.40 -6.77 16.59
N LEU A 337 -1.41 -7.61 16.81
CA LEU A 337 -2.61 -7.68 15.97
C LEU A 337 -3.43 -6.38 16.04
N SER A 338 -3.62 -5.82 17.23
CA SER A 338 -4.33 -4.55 17.42
C SER A 338 -3.60 -3.38 16.76
N LEU A 339 -2.27 -3.32 16.85
CA LEU A 339 -1.47 -2.28 16.18
C LEU A 339 -1.51 -2.41 14.66
N ALA A 340 -1.47 -3.64 14.12
CA ALA A 340 -1.61 -3.88 12.69
C ALA A 340 -3.00 -3.46 12.19
N ALA A 341 -4.07 -3.84 12.91
CA ALA A 341 -5.43 -3.42 12.58
C ALA A 341 -5.59 -1.89 12.67
N LEU A 342 -5.04 -1.27 13.72
CA LEU A 342 -5.05 0.19 13.88
C LEU A 342 -4.30 0.90 12.74
N ALA A 343 -3.19 0.35 12.25
CA ALA A 343 -2.47 0.90 11.10
C ALA A 343 -3.34 0.90 9.83
N VAL A 344 -4.08 -0.19 9.58
CA VAL A 344 -5.02 -0.27 8.44
C VAL A 344 -6.17 0.74 8.61
N VAL A 345 -6.77 0.81 9.80
CA VAL A 345 -7.86 1.77 10.09
C VAL A 345 -7.39 3.21 9.97
N ALA A 346 -6.19 3.53 10.47
CA ALA A 346 -5.60 4.87 10.35
C ALA A 346 -5.32 5.23 8.88
N SER A 347 -4.78 4.29 8.11
CA SER A 347 -4.58 4.45 6.66
C SER A 347 -5.90 4.71 5.93
N LEU A 348 -6.95 3.95 6.27
CA LEU A 348 -8.29 4.12 5.71
C LEU A 348 -8.90 5.49 6.05
N ALA A 349 -8.77 5.92 7.31
CA ALA A 349 -9.24 7.23 7.75
C ALA A 349 -8.51 8.37 7.01
N LEU A 350 -7.18 8.28 6.90
CA LEU A 350 -6.39 9.27 6.14
C LEU A 350 -6.79 9.32 4.65
N LEU A 351 -7.01 8.16 4.04
CA LEU A 351 -7.41 8.05 2.64
C LEU A 351 -8.77 8.70 2.36
N PHE A 352 -9.76 8.48 3.22
CA PHE A 352 -11.13 8.95 2.99
C PHE A 352 -11.44 10.34 3.54
N GLU A 353 -10.84 10.74 4.66
CA GLU A 353 -11.07 12.04 5.30
C GLU A 353 -10.13 13.11 4.76
N THR A 354 -8.85 12.77 4.59
CA THR A 354 -7.79 13.74 4.23
C THR A 354 -7.25 13.59 2.82
N ARG A 355 -7.67 12.55 2.08
CA ARG A 355 -7.15 12.20 0.74
C ARG A 355 -5.63 11.96 0.71
N ILE A 356 -5.07 11.51 1.83
CA ILE A 356 -3.65 11.17 1.94
C ILE A 356 -3.53 9.65 1.99
N TRP A 357 -2.75 9.08 1.08
CA TRP A 357 -2.42 7.67 1.11
C TRP A 357 -1.16 7.42 1.93
N LEU A 358 -1.34 6.83 3.11
CA LEU A 358 -0.26 6.34 3.98
C LEU A 358 -0.31 4.81 3.99
N SER A 359 0.63 4.14 3.31
CA SER A 359 0.66 2.67 3.31
C SER A 359 0.79 2.12 4.74
N PRO A 360 -0.08 1.18 5.17
CA PRO A 360 0.07 0.53 6.47
C PRO A 360 1.13 -0.58 6.44
N ALA A 361 1.60 -1.01 5.25
CA ALA A 361 2.43 -2.19 5.16
C ALA A 361 3.80 -2.04 5.83
N PRO A 362 4.58 -0.94 5.69
CA PRO A 362 5.85 -0.81 6.39
C PRO A 362 5.72 -1.03 7.90
N ALA A 363 4.68 -0.46 8.54
CA ALA A 363 4.37 -0.70 9.94
C ALA A 363 4.06 -2.18 10.21
N ILE A 364 3.18 -2.80 9.42
CA ILE A 364 2.79 -4.21 9.57
C ILE A 364 4.00 -5.14 9.41
N PHE A 365 4.83 -4.96 8.38
CA PHE A 365 6.05 -5.74 8.17
C PHE A 365 7.02 -5.60 9.33
N GLY A 366 7.23 -4.37 9.82
CA GLY A 366 8.04 -4.11 11.01
C GLY A 366 7.53 -4.89 12.23
N LEU A 367 6.22 -4.87 12.47
CA LEU A 367 5.59 -5.60 13.59
C LEU A 367 5.70 -7.13 13.43
N VAL A 368 5.41 -7.64 12.23
CA VAL A 368 5.39 -9.09 11.92
C VAL A 368 6.79 -9.69 11.95
N VAL A 369 7.83 -8.95 11.57
CA VAL A 369 9.23 -9.43 11.66
C VAL A 369 9.72 -9.40 13.11
N VAL A 370 9.42 -8.33 13.83
CA VAL A 370 9.96 -8.10 15.19
C VAL A 370 9.32 -9.04 16.23
N TYR A 371 8.02 -9.29 16.15
CA TYR A 371 7.31 -10.09 17.15
C TYR A 371 7.83 -11.53 17.30
N PRO A 372 7.94 -12.36 16.23
CA PRO A 372 8.40 -13.73 16.34
C PRO A 372 9.85 -13.83 16.82
N ILE A 373 10.72 -12.92 16.36
CA ILE A 373 12.15 -12.90 16.74
C ILE A 373 12.27 -12.61 18.24
N TRP A 374 11.54 -11.62 18.75
CA TRP A 374 11.52 -11.34 20.18
C TRP A 374 10.96 -12.51 20.99
N ASN A 375 9.85 -13.09 20.54
CA ASN A 375 9.22 -14.20 21.25
C ASN A 375 10.12 -15.45 21.29
N TRP A 376 10.77 -15.79 20.19
CA TRP A 376 11.79 -16.83 20.11
C TRP A 376 12.91 -16.58 21.12
N ARG A 377 13.46 -15.36 21.13
CA ARG A 377 14.56 -15.02 22.02
C ARG A 377 14.17 -15.09 23.49
N ARG A 378 12.96 -14.63 23.82
CA ARG A 378 12.39 -14.76 25.17
C ARG A 378 12.26 -16.23 25.58
N LEU A 379 11.76 -17.08 24.69
CA LEU A 379 11.63 -18.52 24.95
C LEU A 379 12.99 -19.17 25.19
N GLU A 380 14.00 -18.83 24.39
CA GLU A 380 15.38 -19.32 24.56
C GLU A 380 15.97 -18.88 25.91
N MET A 381 15.77 -17.62 26.30
CA MET A 381 16.21 -17.13 27.61
C MET A 381 15.55 -17.90 28.76
N THR A 382 14.23 -18.10 28.72
CA THR A 382 13.49 -18.88 29.73
C THR A 382 13.97 -20.32 29.78
N MET A 383 14.15 -20.97 28.63
CA MET A 383 14.65 -22.35 28.56
C MET A 383 16.09 -22.47 29.08
N SER A 384 16.96 -21.51 28.76
CA SER A 384 18.35 -21.49 29.26
C SER A 384 18.44 -21.26 30.78
N TYR A 385 17.49 -20.51 31.35
CA TYR A 385 17.39 -20.29 32.79
C TYR A 385 16.94 -21.59 33.48
N LEU A 386 15.85 -22.19 33.01
CA LEU A 386 15.35 -23.47 33.51
C LEU A 386 16.41 -24.57 33.42
N ARG A 387 17.15 -24.65 32.30
CA ARG A 387 18.26 -25.59 32.13
C ARG A 387 19.36 -25.41 33.18
N ARG A 388 19.73 -24.15 33.47
CA ARG A 388 20.74 -23.85 34.49
C ARG A 388 20.27 -24.21 35.89
N GLU A 389 19.00 -23.95 36.22
CA GLU A 389 18.46 -24.28 37.54
C GLU A 389 18.31 -25.80 37.72
N LEU A 390 17.87 -26.52 36.70
CA LEU A 390 17.83 -27.99 36.71
C LEU A 390 19.22 -28.61 36.86
N GLN A 391 20.23 -28.07 36.16
CA GLN A 391 21.62 -28.51 36.34
C GLN A 391 22.12 -28.23 37.75
N ARG A 392 21.82 -27.06 38.31
CA ARG A 392 22.19 -26.72 39.68
C ARG A 392 21.61 -27.70 40.70
N LEU A 393 20.35 -28.12 40.53
CA LEU A 393 19.70 -29.14 41.35
C LEU A 393 20.32 -30.54 41.15
N ALA A 394 20.74 -30.87 39.93
CA ALA A 394 21.43 -32.12 39.64
C ALA A 394 22.83 -32.17 40.29
N ASP A 395 23.52 -31.03 40.34
CA ASP A 395 24.86 -30.90 40.92
C ASP A 395 24.85 -30.80 42.46
N GLU A 396 23.68 -30.69 43.11
CA GLU A 396 23.59 -30.73 44.58
C GLU A 396 24.04 -32.10 45.14
N PRO A 397 24.84 -32.12 46.24
CA PRO A 397 25.42 -33.34 46.80
C PRO A 397 24.35 -34.41 47.07
N HIS A 398 24.63 -35.63 46.65
CA HIS A 398 23.73 -36.75 46.81
C HIS A 398 23.68 -37.15 48.30
N LEU A 399 22.51 -37.06 48.93
CA LEU A 399 22.31 -37.58 50.29
C LEU A 399 22.18 -39.12 50.30
N LEU A 400 21.82 -39.73 49.16
CA LEU A 400 21.71 -41.19 48.99
C LEU A 400 22.72 -41.69 47.95
N PRO A 401 23.43 -42.79 48.21
CA PRO A 401 24.31 -43.42 47.22
C PRO A 401 23.47 -44.04 46.10
N GLU A 402 23.65 -43.54 44.87
CA GLU A 402 23.04 -44.13 43.66
C GLU A 402 24.04 -45.03 42.93
N ALA A 403 23.56 -46.14 42.37
CA ALA A 403 24.35 -46.97 41.46
C ALA A 403 24.63 -46.21 40.15
N PRO A 404 25.87 -46.24 39.61
CA PRO A 404 26.19 -45.53 38.38
C PRO A 404 25.38 -46.11 37.20
N ARG A 405 24.39 -45.35 36.72
CA ARG A 405 23.61 -45.72 35.53
C ARG A 405 24.33 -45.26 34.27
N THR A 406 24.41 -46.15 33.29
CA THR A 406 24.98 -45.89 31.96
C THR A 406 24.25 -44.74 31.28
N ARG A 407 24.98 -43.70 30.87
CA ARG A 407 24.45 -42.58 30.08
C ARG A 407 23.86 -43.13 28.78
N SER A 408 22.55 -43.00 28.57
CA SER A 408 21.93 -43.28 27.27
C SER A 408 22.29 -42.15 26.31
N VAL A 409 23.34 -42.38 25.51
CA VAL A 409 23.76 -41.47 24.43
C VAL A 409 22.90 -41.75 23.21
N GLY A 410 21.68 -41.22 23.17
CA GLY A 410 20.81 -41.33 22.01
C GLY A 410 19.41 -40.82 22.35
N GLY A 411 19.01 -39.72 21.72
CA GLY A 411 17.72 -39.06 21.97
C GLY A 411 17.79 -37.58 21.62
N ASP A 412 16.67 -37.07 21.10
CA ASP A 412 16.48 -35.65 20.74
C ASP A 412 16.69 -34.75 21.97
N VAL A 413 16.98 -33.46 21.76
CA VAL A 413 17.25 -32.49 22.83
C VAL A 413 16.09 -32.44 23.84
N LEU A 414 14.85 -32.57 23.36
CA LEU A 414 13.65 -32.61 24.18
C LEU A 414 13.55 -33.88 25.03
N GLU A 415 13.92 -35.03 24.47
CA GLU A 415 13.84 -36.34 25.14
C GLU A 415 14.86 -36.41 26.29
N ARG A 416 16.06 -35.88 26.08
CA ARG A 416 17.05 -35.70 27.16
C ARG A 416 16.54 -34.75 28.25
N GLN A 417 15.79 -33.71 27.89
CA GLN A 417 15.21 -32.78 28.86
C GLN A 417 14.09 -33.42 29.69
N MET A 418 13.21 -34.19 29.06
CA MET A 418 12.18 -34.95 29.78
C MET A 418 12.80 -35.98 30.72
N ALA A 419 13.86 -36.69 30.28
CA ALA A 419 14.58 -37.66 31.10
C ALA A 419 15.23 -37.01 32.33
N LEU A 420 15.88 -35.84 32.16
CA LEU A 420 16.48 -35.09 33.26
C LEU A 420 15.42 -34.57 34.26
N MET A 421 14.29 -34.05 33.78
CA MET A 421 13.20 -33.61 34.66
C MET A 421 12.58 -34.78 35.42
N ALA A 422 12.36 -35.92 34.76
CA ALA A 422 11.83 -37.13 35.39
C ALA A 422 12.78 -37.66 36.46
N GLN A 423 14.10 -37.66 36.20
CA GLN A 423 15.12 -38.05 37.17
C GLN A 423 15.15 -37.12 38.39
N ALA A 424 15.10 -35.81 38.19
CA ALA A 424 15.06 -34.86 39.29
C ALA A 424 13.79 -35.01 40.15
N ALA A 425 12.63 -35.23 39.50
CA ALA A 425 11.36 -35.48 40.20
C ALA A 425 11.39 -36.78 41.00
N GLN A 426 11.93 -37.86 40.41
CA GLN A 426 12.09 -39.15 41.08
C GLN A 426 13.03 -39.02 42.29
N ARG A 427 14.13 -38.28 42.17
CA ARG A 427 15.09 -38.03 43.26
C ARG A 427 14.44 -37.35 44.47
N VAL A 428 13.58 -36.36 44.24
CA VAL A 428 12.84 -35.68 45.32
C VAL A 428 11.87 -36.65 46.01
N GLN A 429 11.22 -37.52 45.24
CA GLN A 429 10.31 -38.53 45.80
C GLN A 429 11.06 -39.60 46.59
N ASP A 430 12.19 -40.09 46.08
CA ASP A 430 13.01 -41.11 46.74
C ASP A 430 13.63 -40.55 48.02
N MET A 431 14.10 -39.29 48.01
CA MET A 431 14.57 -38.60 49.22
C MET A 431 13.47 -38.50 50.27
N LYS A 432 12.28 -38.05 49.86
CA LYS A 432 11.14 -37.93 50.77
C LYS A 432 10.78 -39.30 51.37
N ARG A 433 10.77 -40.35 50.55
CA ARG A 433 10.48 -41.71 51.00
C ARG A 433 11.54 -42.21 51.98
N PHE A 434 12.83 -42.04 51.66
CA PHE A 434 13.91 -42.45 52.57
C PHE A 434 13.87 -41.72 53.91
N VAL A 435 13.63 -40.40 53.91
CA VAL A 435 13.50 -39.62 55.15
C VAL A 435 12.31 -40.13 55.97
N TRP A 436 11.18 -40.40 55.32
CA TRP A 436 10.01 -40.98 55.99
C TRP A 436 10.30 -42.37 56.55
N ASP A 437 10.81 -43.29 55.74
CA ASP A 437 11.13 -44.66 56.16
C ASP A 437 12.17 -44.68 57.28
N SER A 438 13.15 -43.76 57.24
CA SER A 438 14.18 -43.62 58.28
C SER A 438 13.62 -43.08 59.59
N LEU A 439 12.67 -42.14 59.53
CA LEU A 439 11.97 -41.63 60.72
C LEU A 439 11.06 -42.72 61.31
N ASP A 440 10.33 -43.44 60.44
CA ASP A 440 9.36 -44.46 60.83
C ASP A 440 9.99 -45.72 61.43
N SER A 441 11.23 -46.03 61.02
CA SER A 441 12.01 -47.16 61.56
C SER A 441 12.82 -46.84 62.82
N MET A 442 12.77 -45.60 63.34
CA MET A 442 13.45 -45.29 64.60
C MET A 442 12.71 -45.90 65.80
N PRO A 443 13.43 -46.52 66.74
CA PRO A 443 12.83 -47.20 67.88
C PRO A 443 12.29 -46.25 68.97
N GLU A 444 12.66 -44.97 68.93
CA GLU A 444 12.19 -43.96 69.88
C GLU A 444 11.02 -43.14 69.32
N PRO A 445 10.05 -42.73 70.15
CA PRO A 445 9.00 -41.78 69.79
C PRO A 445 9.57 -40.45 69.28
N ILE A 446 9.33 -40.10 68.02
CA ILE A 446 9.75 -38.83 67.41
C ILE A 446 8.54 -38.05 66.92
N PHE A 447 8.43 -36.81 67.39
CA PHE A 447 7.48 -35.81 66.88
C PHE A 447 8.24 -34.66 66.20
N VAL A 448 7.88 -34.36 64.95
CA VAL A 448 8.32 -33.14 64.27
C VAL A 448 7.17 -32.15 64.33
N THR A 449 7.39 -31.02 64.99
CA THR A 449 6.37 -29.96 65.10
C THR A 449 6.71 -28.77 64.21
N ASP A 450 5.70 -27.98 63.87
CA ASP A 450 5.93 -26.62 63.39
C ASP A 450 6.40 -25.70 64.54
N LEU A 451 6.73 -24.46 64.21
CA LEU A 451 7.15 -23.44 65.19
C LEU A 451 6.03 -23.02 66.15
N ALA A 452 4.78 -23.42 65.91
CA ALA A 452 3.63 -23.17 66.76
C ALA A 452 3.29 -24.36 67.68
N GLY A 453 4.04 -25.46 67.60
CA GLY A 453 3.86 -26.67 68.41
C GLY A 453 2.87 -27.68 67.84
N THR A 454 2.40 -27.50 66.60
CA THR A 454 1.53 -28.47 65.92
C THR A 454 2.38 -29.62 65.40
N VAL A 455 2.04 -30.87 65.74
CA VAL A 455 2.73 -32.06 65.21
C VAL A 455 2.45 -32.19 63.70
N LEU A 456 3.51 -32.15 62.90
CA LEU A 456 3.49 -32.29 61.44
C LEU A 456 3.80 -33.73 61.01
N ILE A 457 4.70 -34.41 61.73
CA ILE A 457 5.13 -35.78 61.46
C ILE A 457 5.30 -36.50 62.81
N ALA A 458 4.79 -37.72 62.90
CA ALA A 458 5.05 -38.65 64.00
C ALA A 458 5.47 -40.00 63.39
N ASN A 459 6.44 -40.68 64.00
CA ASN A 459 6.86 -42.01 63.58
C ASN A 459 6.01 -43.11 64.25
N HIS A 460 6.10 -44.35 63.77
CA HIS A 460 5.33 -45.49 64.28
C HIS A 460 5.53 -45.76 65.80
N ALA A 461 6.65 -45.34 66.38
CA ALA A 461 6.92 -45.49 67.81
C ALA A 461 6.24 -44.43 68.71
N ALA A 462 5.73 -43.33 68.13
CA ALA A 462 5.25 -42.14 68.84
C ALA A 462 3.74 -42.04 69.07
#